data_AF-A0AAJ6EF21-F1
#
_entry.id   AF-A0AAJ6EF21-F1
#
_cell.length_a   1.000
_cell.length_b   1.000
_cell.length_c   1.000
_cell.angle_alpha   90.00
_cell.angle_beta   90.00
_cell.angle_gamma   90.00
#
_symmetry.space_group_name_H-M   'P 1'
#
loop_
_entity.id
_entity.type
_entity.pdbx_description
1 polymer ?
#
loop_
_entity_poly.entity_id
_entity_poly.type
_entity_poly.pdbx_seq_one_letter_code
_entity_poly.pdbx_strand_id
1 'polypeptide(L)' 'MELKVGDVVMLKSGGQPLTVAEIKEDEVLCLWMGMEGDLFRETLPLATLMQVEEDHDEDEDDEDEEEDDEDDE' A
#
# COMPACT_ATOMS: atom_id res chain seq x y z
N MET A 1 -10.94 0.17 6.86
CA MET A 1 -9.63 -0.23 7.40
C MET A 1 -9.11 0.91 8.27
N GLU A 2 -8.33 0.61 9.31
CA GLU A 2 -7.65 1.63 10.13
C GLU A 2 -6.32 1.96 9.46
N LEU A 3 -6.05 3.25 9.24
CA LEU A 3 -4.85 3.73 8.56
C LEU A 3 -3.60 3.48 9.41
N LYS A 4 -2.49 3.07 8.78
CA LYS A 4 -1.21 2.76 9.43
C LYS A 4 -0.07 3.54 8.78
N VAL A 5 1.03 3.69 9.51
CA VAL A 5 2.29 4.20 8.95
C VAL A 5 2.80 3.22 7.90
N GLY A 6 3.20 3.75 6.75
CA GLY A 6 3.60 2.98 5.57
C GLY A 6 2.50 2.82 4.53
N ASP A 7 1.22 2.99 4.91
CA ASP A 7 0.11 2.87 3.96
C ASP A 7 0.22 3.91 2.84
N VAL A 8 -0.22 3.52 1.65
CA VAL A 8 -0.40 4.41 0.51
C VAL A 8 -1.80 5.01 0.56
N VAL A 9 -1.86 6.33 0.48
CA VAL A 9 -3.11 7.11 0.50
C VAL A 9 -3.17 8.06 -0.68
N MET A 10 -4.37 8.56 -0.97
CA MET A 10 -4.60 9.65 -1.91
C MET A 10 -5.57 10.64 -1.29
N LEU A 11 -5.51 11.91 -1.72
CA LEU A 11 -6.59 12.84 -1.45
C LEU A 11 -7.90 12.33 -2.08
N LYS A 12 -9.02 12.48 -1.38
CA LYS A 12 -10.36 12.15 -1.89
C LYS A 12 -10.74 12.94 -3.15
N SER A 13 -10.08 14.06 -3.41
CA SER A 13 -10.20 14.83 -4.65
C SER A 13 -9.43 14.22 -5.83
N GLY A 14 -8.70 13.13 -5.62
CA GLY A 14 -7.71 12.58 -6.54
C GLY A 14 -6.33 13.23 -6.38
N GLY A 15 -5.35 12.80 -7.18
CA GLY A 15 -4.00 13.34 -7.18
C GLY A 15 -2.92 12.26 -7.30
N GLN A 16 -1.72 12.58 -6.84
CA GLN A 16 -0.64 11.59 -6.71
C GLN A 16 -0.79 10.80 -5.42
N PRO A 17 -0.34 9.53 -5.39
CA PRO A 17 -0.28 8.75 -4.17
C PRO A 17 0.73 9.36 -3.18
N LEU A 18 0.42 9.24 -1.90
CA LEU A 18 1.23 9.71 -0.78
C LEU A 18 1.47 8.56 0.19
N THR A 19 2.61 8.54 0.86
CA THR A 19 2.93 7.57 1.91
C THR A 19 2.66 8.16 3.28
N VAL A 20 1.98 7.43 4.15
CA VAL A 20 1.76 7.82 5.54
C VAL A 20 3.06 7.67 6.34
N ALA A 21 3.59 8.78 6.84
CA ALA A 21 4.80 8.79 7.66
C ALA A 21 4.49 8.84 9.16
N GLU A 22 3.39 9.46 9.56
CA GLU A 22 2.97 9.59 10.96
C GLU A 22 1.45 9.82 11.05
N ILE A 23 0.82 9.33 12.12
CA ILE A 23 -0.60 9.53 12.41
C ILE A 23 -0.73 10.12 13.81
N LYS A 24 -1.42 11.26 13.93
CA LYS A 24 -1.72 11.96 15.17
C LYS A 24 -3.18 12.37 15.19
N GLU A 25 -4.01 11.61 15.89
CA GLU A 25 -5.46 11.86 15.98
C GLU A 25 -6.10 12.03 14.59
N ASP A 26 -6.53 13.24 14.23
CA ASP A 26 -7.16 13.57 12.95
C ASP A 26 -6.18 14.15 11.92
N GLU A 27 -4.89 14.18 12.21
CA GLU A 27 -3.83 14.68 11.33
C GLU A 27 -2.86 13.55 10.90
N VAL A 28 -2.49 13.56 9.62
CA VAL A 28 -1.62 12.54 9.02
C VAL A 28 -0.48 13.25 8.30
N LEU A 29 0.76 12.97 8.71
CA LEU A 29 1.94 13.43 7.97
C LEU A 29 2.15 12.51 6.77
N CYS A 30 2.09 13.09 5.57
CA CYS A 30 2.27 12.39 4.32
C CYS A 30 3.59 12.79 3.65
N LEU A 31 4.20 11.85 2.92
CA LEU A 31 5.40 12.04 2.09
C LEU A 31 5.09 11.66 0.64
N TRP A 32 5.66 12.39 -0.32
CA TRP A 32 5.59 12.02 -1.73
C TRP A 32 6.74 12.63 -2.53
N MET A 33 7.04 12.02 -3.67
CA MET A 33 8.00 12.55 -4.64
C MET A 33 7.29 13.45 -5.63
N GLY A 34 7.74 14.69 -5.78
CA GLY A 34 7.28 15.57 -6.84
C GLY A 34 7.79 15.13 -8.21
N MET A 35 7.22 15.70 -9.26
CA MET A 35 7.56 15.33 -10.65
C MET A 35 9.04 15.60 -11.00
N GLU A 36 9.67 16.54 -10.31
CA GLU A 36 11.09 16.91 -10.49
C GLU A 36 12.03 16.10 -9.58
N GLY A 37 11.52 15.17 -8.79
CA GLY A 37 12.30 14.33 -7.88
C GLY A 37 12.52 14.93 -6.49
N ASP A 38 11.89 16.06 -6.17
CA ASP A 38 11.90 16.62 -4.82
C ASP A 38 11.04 15.81 -3.86
N LEU A 39 11.53 15.60 -2.64
CA LEU A 39 10.75 14.97 -1.58
C LEU A 39 9.91 16.02 -0.84
N PHE A 40 8.59 15.88 -0.93
CA PHE A 40 7.63 16.72 -0.21
C PHE A 40 7.11 16.02 1.05
N ARG A 41 6.69 16.85 2.00
CA ARG A 41 6.09 16.44 3.27
C ARG A 41 5.02 17.42 3.68
N GLU A 42 3.84 16.92 4.03
CA GLU A 42 2.73 17.78 4.44
C GLU A 42 1.80 17.05 5.41
N THR A 43 1.34 17.77 6.43
CA THR A 43 0.33 17.29 7.36
C THR A 43 -1.05 17.56 6.78
N LEU A 44 -1.80 16.49 6.52
CA LEU A 44 -3.12 16.54 5.91
C LEU A 44 -4.17 16.01 6.90
N PRO A 45 -5.41 16.54 6.90
CA PRO A 45 -6.47 16.00 7.75
C PRO A 45 -6.84 14.58 7.31
N LEU A 46 -6.98 13.64 8.25
CA LEU A 46 -7.40 12.26 7.99
C LEU A 46 -8.70 12.21 7.15
N ALA A 47 -9.61 13.14 7.40
CA ALA A 47 -10.88 13.24 6.70
C ALA A 47 -10.74 13.50 5.18
N THR A 48 -9.60 14.00 4.69
CA THR A 48 -9.36 14.26 3.25
C THR A 48 -8.68 13.11 2.54
N LEU A 49 -8.23 12.08 3.27
CA LEU A 49 -7.46 10.96 2.72
C LEU A 49 -8.35 9.73 2.49
N MET A 50 -8.00 8.96 1.46
CA MET A 50 -8.49 7.61 1.23
C MET A 50 -7.31 6.66 1.05
N GLN A 51 -7.39 5.49 1.67
CA GLN A 51 -6.41 4.43 1.48
C GLN A 51 -6.51 3.87 0.06
N VAL A 52 -5.36 3.62 -0.56
CA VAL A 52 -5.25 2.93 -1.84
C VAL A 52 -4.80 1.52 -1.53
N GLU A 53 -5.59 0.52 -1.91
CA GLU A 53 -5.16 -0.87 -1.86
C GLU A 53 -4.14 -1.06 -2.98
N GLU A 54 -2.93 -1.51 -2.63
CA GLU A 54 -2.04 -2.09 -3.62
C GLU A 54 -2.63 -3.47 -3.91
N ASP A 55 -3.17 -3.66 -5.13
CA ASP A 55 -3.48 -5.00 -5.65
C ASP A 55 -2.13 -5.75 -5.74
N HIS A 56 -1.74 -6.34 -4.62
CA HIS A 56 -0.76 -7.39 -4.57
C HIS A 56 -1.50 -8.60 -5.15
N ASP A 57 -1.46 -8.73 -6.48
CA ASP A 57 -1.70 -10.02 -7.14
C ASP A 57 -0.60 -10.97 -6.63
N GLU A 58 -0.83 -11.51 -5.44
CA GLU A 58 -0.17 -12.70 -4.92
C GLU A 58 -0.71 -13.87 -5.76
N ASP A 59 -0.12 -14.06 -6.94
CA ASP A 59 -0.17 -15.33 -7.66
C ASP A 59 0.56 -16.36 -6.77
N GLU A 60 -0.18 -16.92 -5.79
CA GLU A 60 0.11 -18.18 -5.12
C GLU A 60 0.08 -19.30 -6.17
N ASP A 61 1.18 -19.49 -6.91
CA ASP A 61 1.45 -20.74 -7.62
C ASP A 61 1.82 -21.82 -6.59
N ASP A 62 0.78 -22.29 -5.89
CA ASP A 62 0.77 -23.51 -5.07
C ASP A 62 0.49 -24.70 -6.02
N GLU A 63 1.46 -25.04 -6.87
CA GLU A 63 1.44 -26.30 -7.65
C GLU A 63 1.95 -27.45 -6.77
N ASP A 64 1.17 -27.80 -5.74
CA ASP A 64 1.18 -29.12 -5.11
C ASP A 64 0.40 -30.09 -6.01
N GLU A 65 1.06 -30.71 -6.98
CA GLU A 65 0.60 -31.96 -7.60
C GLU A 65 1.50 -33.11 -7.15
N GLU A 66 1.09 -33.77 -6.06
CA GLU A 66 1.51 -35.14 -5.76
C GLU A 66 0.92 -36.11 -6.80
N GLU A 67 1.77 -36.85 -7.52
CA GLU A 67 1.43 -38.21 -7.95
C GLU A 67 2.59 -39.17 -7.58
N ASP A 68 2.30 -39.87 -6.48
CA ASP A 68 2.84 -41.15 -6.04
C ASP A 68 2.46 -42.24 -7.07
N ASP A 69 3.42 -42.99 -7.62
CA ASP A 69 3.18 -44.38 -8.05
C ASP A 69 4.51 -45.12 -8.34
N GLU A 70 4.84 -45.95 -7.36
CA GLU A 70 5.48 -47.26 -7.38
C GLU A 70 5.70 -47.90 -8.79
N ASP A 71 6.88 -48.48 -9.05
CA ASP A 71 7.07 -49.94 -8.98
C ASP A 71 8.48 -50.38 -9.44
N ASP A 72 8.96 -51.41 -8.75
CA ASP A 72 10.18 -52.22 -8.90
C ASP A 72 10.22 -52.97 -10.27
N GLU A 73 11.29 -52.83 -11.09
CA GLU A 73 12.07 -53.89 -11.79
C GLU A 73 13.02 -53.36 -12.89
#